data_AF-A0A7K6TXG0-F1
#
_entry.id   AF-A0A7K6TXG0-F1
#
_cell.length_a   1.000
_cell.length_b   1.000
_cell.length_c   1.000
_cell.angle_alpha   90.00
_cell.angle_beta   90.00
_cell.angle_gamma   90.00
#
_symmetry.space_group_name_H-M   'P 1'
#
loop_
_entity.id
_entity.type
_entity.pdbx_description
1 polymer ?
#
loop_
_entity_poly.entity_id
_entity_poly.type
_entity_poly.pdbx_seq_one_letter_code
_entity_poly.pdbx_strand_id
1 'polypeptide(L)'
;FKESNGPTNSYAAISQVDRLQSEPESIRKWREEQKERLEQLDANSRKQEAEWKEKAIKELEEWYARQDENLQKTKASNRAAEEAFVNDAEEIFPGTEWERVAQLCDFNPKSSKQAKDVSRMRSVLISLKQAPLVR
;
A
#
# COMPACT_ATOMS: atom_id res chain seq x y z
N PHE A 1 19.99 -36.71 90.06
CA PHE A 1 19.43 -36.21 88.79
C PHE A 1 19.99 -34.81 88.57
N LYS A 2 20.61 -34.56 87.40
CA LYS A 2 21.26 -33.29 87.04
C LYS A 2 20.21 -32.33 86.48
N GLU A 3 20.03 -31.17 87.10
CA GLU A 3 19.32 -30.04 86.49
C GLU A 3 20.36 -28.97 86.14
N SER A 4 20.71 -28.91 84.86
CA SER A 4 21.58 -27.88 84.30
C SER A 4 20.69 -26.84 83.62
N ASN A 5 20.37 -25.77 84.34
CA ASN A 5 19.84 -24.53 83.75
C ASN A 5 20.97 -23.83 82.98
N GLY A 6 21.25 -24.29 81.76
CA GLY A 6 22.10 -23.58 80.81
C GLY A 6 21.36 -22.39 80.18
N PRO A 7 22.06 -21.34 79.73
CA PRO A 7 21.42 -20.15 79.16
C PRO A 7 20.53 -20.58 78.00
N THR A 8 19.26 -20.17 78.07
CA THR A 8 18.29 -20.36 76.98
C THR A 8 18.97 -19.95 75.68
N ASN A 9 18.98 -20.87 74.71
CA ASN A 9 19.66 -20.73 73.43
C ASN A 9 18.98 -19.62 72.60
N SER A 10 19.26 -18.37 72.95
CA SER A 10 18.73 -17.16 72.32
C SER A 10 19.06 -17.14 70.84
N TYR A 11 20.22 -17.65 70.46
CA TYR A 11 20.63 -17.81 69.07
C TYR A 11 19.72 -18.78 68.29
N ALA A 12 19.36 -19.92 68.88
CA ALA A 12 18.40 -20.84 68.26
C ALA A 12 17.00 -20.22 68.15
N ALA A 13 16.56 -19.48 69.17
CA ALA A 13 15.28 -18.77 69.15
C ALA A 13 15.25 -17.69 68.06
N ILE A 14 16.31 -16.90 67.91
CA ILE A 14 16.44 -15.90 66.84
C ILE A 14 16.45 -16.59 65.46
N SER A 15 17.18 -17.69 65.29
CA SER A 15 17.23 -18.42 64.00
C SER A 15 15.88 -19.04 63.60
N GLN A 16 15.05 -19.44 64.59
CA GLN A 16 13.71 -19.95 64.33
C GLN A 16 12.76 -18.83 63.92
N VAL A 17 12.85 -17.66 64.57
CA VAL A 17 12.07 -16.48 64.19
C VAL A 17 12.45 -15.99 62.80
N ASP A 18 13.75 -15.95 62.47
CA ASP A 18 14.23 -15.65 61.11
C ASP A 18 13.72 -16.64 60.07
N ARG A 19 13.70 -17.95 60.39
CA ARG A 19 13.14 -18.98 59.50
C ARG A 19 11.63 -18.85 59.29
N LEU A 20 10.91 -18.35 60.29
CA LEU A 20 9.48 -18.08 60.23
C LEU A 20 9.17 -16.77 59.49
N GLN A 21 10.07 -15.79 59.54
CA GLN A 21 9.99 -14.55 58.78
C GLN A 21 10.50 -14.68 57.33
N SER A 22 11.41 -15.63 57.06
CA SER A 22 11.92 -15.88 55.71
C SER A 22 10.84 -16.47 54.82
N GLU A 23 10.62 -15.86 53.65
CA GLU A 23 9.69 -16.38 52.66
C GLU A 23 10.15 -17.79 52.22
N PRO A 24 9.23 -18.79 52.14
CA PRO A 24 9.59 -20.12 51.68
C PRO A 24 10.25 -20.10 50.31
N GLU A 25 11.32 -20.87 50.14
CA GLU A 25 12.10 -20.95 48.89
C GLU A 25 11.27 -21.29 47.64
N SER A 26 10.17 -22.04 47.81
CA SER A 26 9.21 -22.33 46.73
C SER A 26 8.47 -21.09 46.24
N ILE A 27 8.11 -20.18 47.15
CA ILE A 27 7.43 -18.92 46.82
C ILE A 27 8.43 -17.94 46.20
N ARG A 28 9.67 -17.90 46.70
CA ARG A 28 10.75 -17.09 46.11
C ARG A 28 10.98 -17.46 44.64
N LYS A 29 11.18 -18.77 44.37
CA LYS A 29 11.34 -19.29 43.00
C LYS A 29 10.14 -18.97 42.12
N TRP A 30 8.92 -19.15 42.64
CA TRP A 30 7.70 -18.84 41.90
C TRP A 30 7.62 -17.35 41.51
N ARG A 31 7.97 -16.43 42.41
CA ARG A 31 7.99 -14.99 42.09
C ARG A 31 9.04 -14.65 41.03
N GLU A 32 10.22 -15.26 41.11
CA GLU A 32 11.28 -15.10 40.12
C GLU A 32 10.82 -15.59 38.74
N GLU A 33 10.25 -16.79 38.66
CA GLU A 33 9.70 -17.36 37.42
C GLU A 33 8.55 -16.53 36.84
N GLN A 34 7.63 -16.01 37.69
CA GLN A 34 6.55 -15.13 37.23
C GLN A 34 7.07 -13.80 36.71
N LYS A 35 8.05 -13.21 37.41
CA LYS A 35 8.68 -11.96 36.99
C LYS A 35 9.36 -12.12 35.63
N GLU A 36 10.12 -13.20 35.46
CA GLU A 36 10.78 -13.51 34.18
C GLU A 36 9.76 -13.71 33.05
N ARG A 37 8.67 -14.46 33.32
CA ARG A 37 7.60 -14.66 32.33
C ARG A 37 6.93 -13.36 31.92
N LEU A 38 6.65 -12.47 32.87
CA LEU A 38 6.07 -11.15 32.58
C LEU A 38 7.03 -10.29 31.76
N GLU A 39 8.32 -10.28 32.10
CA GLU A 39 9.33 -9.54 31.35
C GLU A 39 9.46 -10.04 29.90
N GLN A 40 9.41 -11.36 29.69
CA GLN A 40 9.40 -11.95 28.34
C GLN A 40 8.14 -11.55 27.56
N LEU A 41 6.97 -11.53 28.20
CA LEU A 41 5.72 -11.13 27.56
C LEU A 41 5.76 -9.65 27.15
N ASP A 42 6.23 -8.77 28.04
CA ASP A 42 6.39 -7.34 27.77
C ASP A 42 7.40 -7.09 26.65
N ALA A 43 8.52 -7.82 26.64
CA ALA A 43 9.52 -7.73 25.58
C ALA A 43 8.94 -8.17 24.22
N ASN A 44 8.18 -9.26 24.19
CA ASN A 44 7.53 -9.74 22.98
C ASN A 44 6.47 -8.74 22.48
N SER A 45 5.67 -8.17 23.38
CA SER A 45 4.68 -7.14 23.04
C SER A 45 5.35 -5.90 22.42
N ARG A 46 6.42 -5.39 23.04
CA ARG A 46 7.18 -4.25 22.50
C ARG A 46 7.77 -4.54 21.12
N LYS A 47 8.27 -5.78 20.92
CA LYS A 47 8.83 -6.21 19.63
C LYS A 47 7.76 -6.24 18.55
N GLN A 48 6.60 -6.86 18.82
CA GLN A 48 5.50 -6.91 17.85
C GLN A 48 4.95 -5.52 17.53
N GLU A 49 4.84 -4.64 18.52
CA GLU A 49 4.41 -3.26 18.29
C GLU A 49 5.38 -2.50 17.38
N ALA A 50 6.69 -2.67 17.59
CA ALA A 50 7.72 -2.08 16.73
C ALA A 50 7.65 -2.62 15.30
N GLU A 51 7.53 -3.94 15.13
CA GLU A 51 7.40 -4.60 13.82
C GLU A 51 6.14 -4.13 13.08
N TRP A 52 5.01 -3.99 13.77
CA TRP A 52 3.77 -3.50 13.16
C TRP A 52 3.86 -2.03 12.77
N LYS A 53 4.52 -1.19 13.57
CA LYS A 53 4.77 0.22 13.22
C LYS A 53 5.67 0.32 11.99
N GLU A 54 6.76 -0.42 11.96
CA GLU A 54 7.68 -0.44 10.81
C GLU A 54 6.96 -0.91 9.55
N LYS A 55 6.17 -1.99 9.65
CA LYS A 55 5.38 -2.50 8.53
C LYS A 55 4.37 -1.46 8.03
N ALA A 56 3.66 -0.78 8.93
CA ALA A 56 2.69 0.25 8.55
C ALA A 56 3.37 1.45 7.86
N ILE A 57 4.54 1.88 8.34
CA ILE A 57 5.33 2.95 7.71
C ILE A 57 5.75 2.51 6.30
N LYS A 58 6.30 1.31 6.16
CA LYS A 58 6.74 0.78 4.87
C LYS A 58 5.59 0.67 3.87
N GLU A 59 4.43 0.14 4.27
CA GLU A 59 3.26 0.05 3.42
C GLU A 59 2.76 1.41 2.95
N LEU A 60 2.85 2.43 3.82
CA LEU A 60 2.50 3.81 3.47
C LEU A 60 3.48 4.42 2.46
N GLU A 61 4.77 4.23 2.66
CA GLU A 61 5.81 4.67 1.72
C GLU A 61 5.64 4.00 0.34
N GLU A 62 5.42 2.68 0.31
CA GLU A 62 5.15 1.93 -0.92
C GLU A 62 3.86 2.39 -1.61
N TRP A 63 2.85 2.81 -0.86
CA TRP A 63 1.63 3.39 -1.43
C TRP A 63 1.92 4.72 -2.12
N TYR A 64 2.64 5.65 -1.47
CA TYR A 64 3.01 6.92 -2.07
C TYR A 64 3.89 6.74 -3.31
N ALA A 65 4.87 5.85 -3.27
CA ALA A 65 5.74 5.54 -4.40
C ALA A 65 4.93 5.05 -5.61
N ARG A 66 4.00 4.11 -5.40
CA ARG A 66 3.10 3.63 -6.46
C ARG A 66 2.18 4.73 -6.99
N GLN A 67 1.72 5.63 -6.13
CA GLN A 67 0.86 6.75 -6.53
C GLN A 67 1.61 7.71 -7.45
N ASP A 68 2.83 8.11 -7.07
CA ASP A 68 3.67 8.96 -7.92
C ASP A 68 4.03 8.27 -9.24
N GLU A 69 4.45 7.00 -9.21
CA GLU A 69 4.75 6.25 -10.43
C GLU A 69 3.56 6.24 -11.42
N ASN A 70 2.34 5.98 -10.92
CA ASN A 70 1.14 5.99 -11.73
C ASN A 70 0.83 7.39 -12.28
N LEU A 71 1.04 8.44 -11.48
CA LEU A 71 0.87 9.81 -11.92
C LEU A 71 1.87 10.17 -13.02
N GLN A 72 3.14 9.80 -12.87
CA GLN A 72 4.17 10.07 -13.88
C GLN A 72 3.89 9.30 -15.17
N LYS A 73 3.49 8.03 -15.09
CA LYS A 73 3.06 7.24 -16.26
C LYS A 73 1.88 7.89 -16.98
N THR A 74 0.88 8.33 -16.24
CA THR A 74 -0.30 9.01 -16.82
C THR A 74 0.11 10.31 -17.52
N LYS A 75 0.93 11.15 -16.86
CA LYS A 75 1.46 12.38 -17.46
C LYS A 75 2.27 12.10 -18.72
N ALA A 76 3.13 11.07 -18.71
CA ALA A 76 3.94 10.70 -19.86
C ALA A 76 3.07 10.19 -21.01
N SER A 77 2.08 9.34 -20.73
CA SER A 77 1.12 8.87 -21.74
C SER A 77 0.33 10.02 -22.36
N ASN A 78 -0.13 10.97 -21.55
CA ASN A 78 -0.88 12.12 -22.06
C ASN A 78 0.01 13.02 -22.92
N ARG A 79 1.26 13.27 -22.51
CA ARG A 79 2.21 14.03 -23.34
C ARG A 79 2.51 13.34 -24.67
N ALA A 80 2.74 12.03 -24.66
CA ALA A 80 3.00 11.27 -25.88
C ALA A 80 1.78 11.25 -26.81
N ALA A 81 0.56 11.13 -26.26
CA ALA A 81 -0.67 11.20 -27.05
C ALA A 81 -0.88 12.59 -27.66
N GLU A 82 -0.61 13.66 -26.91
CA GLU A 82 -0.68 15.04 -27.42
C GLU A 82 0.37 15.28 -28.50
N GLU A 83 1.61 14.85 -28.29
CA GLU A 83 2.67 14.98 -29.29
C GLU A 83 2.32 14.21 -30.57
N ALA A 84 1.80 12.98 -30.46
CA ALA A 84 1.33 12.22 -31.61
C ALA A 84 0.17 12.92 -32.33
N PHE A 85 -0.78 13.50 -31.59
CA PHE A 85 -1.90 14.24 -32.15
C PHE A 85 -1.45 15.51 -32.89
N VAL A 86 -0.51 16.27 -32.31
CA VAL A 86 0.06 17.47 -32.95
C VAL A 86 0.85 17.09 -34.20
N ASN A 87 1.67 16.04 -34.14
CA ASN A 87 2.45 15.59 -35.31
C ASN A 87 1.52 15.15 -36.47
N ASP A 88 0.47 14.39 -36.19
CA ASP A 88 -0.53 14.00 -37.20
C ASP A 88 -1.27 15.23 -37.78
N ALA A 89 -1.46 16.28 -36.98
CA ALA A 89 -2.03 17.54 -37.45
C ALA A 89 -1.06 18.39 -38.29
N GLU A 90 0.25 18.32 -38.03
CA GLU A 90 1.30 19.05 -38.75
C GLU A 90 1.73 18.37 -40.06
N GLU A 91 1.58 17.05 -40.18
CA GLU A 91 1.81 16.27 -41.41
C GLU A 91 0.74 16.52 -42.50
N ILE A 92 0.62 17.78 -42.94
CA ILE A 92 -0.28 18.18 -44.01
C ILE A 92 0.45 18.09 -45.35
N PHE A 93 0.28 16.96 -46.04
CA PHE A 93 0.73 16.79 -47.41
C PHE A 93 -0.40 17.11 -48.40
N PRO A 94 -0.09 17.79 -49.52
CA PRO A 94 -1.08 17.99 -50.59
C PRO A 94 -1.63 16.64 -51.08
N GLY A 95 -2.95 16.50 -51.14
CA GLY A 95 -3.62 15.26 -51.55
C GLY A 95 -4.20 14.41 -50.40
N THR A 96 -3.89 14.70 -49.13
CA THR A 96 -4.46 13.98 -47.97
C THR A 96 -5.70 14.65 -47.38
N GLU A 97 -6.23 15.70 -48.00
CA GLU A 97 -7.28 16.54 -47.41
C GLU A 97 -8.57 15.76 -47.14
N TRP A 98 -9.00 14.93 -48.09
CA TRP A 98 -10.20 14.10 -47.92
C TRP A 98 -10.00 12.92 -46.97
N GLU A 99 -8.76 12.45 -46.83
CA GLU A 99 -8.41 11.42 -45.85
C GLU A 99 -8.53 11.94 -44.42
N ARG A 100 -8.05 13.17 -44.17
CA ARG A 100 -8.22 13.88 -42.89
C ARG A 100 -9.67 14.21 -42.57
N VAL A 101 -10.42 14.72 -43.56
CA VAL A 101 -11.87 14.97 -43.39
C VAL A 101 -12.61 13.68 -43.02
N ALA A 102 -12.24 12.56 -43.66
CA ALA A 102 -12.86 11.27 -43.36
C ALA A 102 -12.48 10.72 -41.98
N GLN A 103 -11.25 10.92 -41.49
CA GLN A 103 -10.86 10.52 -40.12
C GLN A 103 -11.68 11.22 -39.03
N LEU A 104 -12.09 12.47 -39.27
CA LEU A 104 -12.94 13.25 -38.35
C LEU A 104 -14.43 12.88 -38.45
N CYS A 105 -14.83 12.12 -39.48
CA CYS A 105 -16.23 11.74 -39.70
C CYS A 105 -16.53 10.37 -39.10
N ASP A 106 -17.57 10.30 -38.26
CA ASP A 106 -18.06 9.02 -37.75
C ASP A 106 -18.94 8.30 -38.81
N PHE A 107 -18.33 7.34 -39.49
CA PHE A 107 -18.98 6.47 -40.47
C PHE A 107 -19.66 5.25 -39.86
N ASN A 108 -19.64 5.08 -38.54
CA ASN A 108 -20.33 3.97 -37.91
C ASN A 108 -21.85 4.12 -38.16
N PRO A 109 -22.50 3.18 -38.87
CA PRO A 109 -23.92 3.26 -39.13
C PRO A 109 -24.76 3.13 -37.84
N LYS A 110 -24.20 2.57 -36.76
CA LYS A 110 -24.88 2.35 -35.48
C LYS A 110 -24.77 3.54 -34.51
N SER A 111 -23.86 4.49 -34.75
CA SER A 111 -23.68 5.65 -33.87
C SER A 111 -24.64 6.82 -34.20
N SER A 112 -25.30 6.76 -35.36
CA SER A 112 -26.22 7.82 -35.82
C SER A 112 -27.52 7.81 -35.03
N LYS A 113 -27.60 8.62 -33.98
CA LYS A 113 -28.84 8.93 -33.25
C LYS A 113 -29.68 10.03 -33.91
N GLN A 114 -29.31 10.47 -35.12
CA GLN A 114 -29.92 11.64 -35.75
C GLN A 114 -31.09 11.24 -36.66
N ALA A 115 -32.17 12.04 -36.62
CA ALA A 115 -33.39 11.82 -37.41
C ALA A 115 -33.24 12.17 -38.91
N LYS A 116 -32.14 12.82 -39.30
CA LYS A 116 -31.86 13.20 -40.68
C LYS A 116 -31.05 12.11 -41.38
N ASP A 117 -31.48 11.74 -42.58
CA ASP A 117 -30.71 10.82 -43.41
C ASP A 117 -29.45 11.51 -43.94
N VAL A 118 -28.30 11.06 -43.45
CA VAL A 118 -26.96 11.53 -43.84
C VAL A 118 -26.25 10.53 -44.77
N SER A 119 -26.95 9.51 -45.27
CA SER A 119 -26.34 8.44 -46.08
C SER A 119 -25.69 8.99 -47.34
N ARG A 120 -26.34 9.92 -48.05
CA ARG A 120 -25.77 10.57 -49.24
C ARG A 120 -24.48 11.33 -48.93
N MET A 121 -24.46 12.09 -47.83
CA MET A 121 -23.27 12.83 -47.40
C MET A 121 -22.12 11.88 -47.06
N ARG A 122 -22.42 10.79 -46.34
CA ARG A 122 -21.44 9.74 -46.01
C ARG A 122 -20.85 9.10 -47.27
N SER A 123 -21.69 8.74 -48.25
CA SER A 123 -21.23 8.18 -49.52
C SER A 123 -20.33 9.13 -50.30
N VAL A 124 -20.65 10.43 -50.34
CA VAL A 124 -19.82 11.45 -51.00
C VAL A 124 -18.45 11.57 -50.32
N LEU A 125 -18.41 11.65 -48.99
CA LEU A 125 -17.15 11.76 -48.25
C LEU A 125 -16.26 10.52 -48.40
N ILE A 126 -16.84 9.31 -48.42
CA ILE A 126 -16.10 8.07 -48.67
C ILE A 126 -15.53 8.05 -50.10
N SER A 127 -16.32 8.47 -51.09
CA SER A 127 -15.86 8.54 -52.48
C SER A 127 -14.69 9.50 -52.64
N LEU A 128 -14.74 10.65 -51.98
CA LEU A 128 -13.68 11.66 -52.06
C LEU A 128 -12.40 11.22 -51.33
N LYS A 129 -12.51 10.37 -50.30
CA LYS A 129 -11.37 9.70 -49.68
C LYS A 129 -10.69 8.71 -50.63
N GLN A 130 -11.47 7.91 -51.37
CA GLN A 130 -10.95 6.85 -52.25
C GLN A 130 -10.42 7.39 -53.58
N ALA A 131 -11.07 8.41 -54.12
CA ALA A 131 -10.71 9.05 -55.38
C ALA A 131 -10.78 10.58 -55.17
N PRO A 132 -9.70 11.19 -54.68
CA PRO A 132 -9.61 12.64 -54.54
C PRO A 132 -9.82 13.32 -55.90
N LEU A 133 -10.43 14.50 -55.89
CA LEU A 133 -10.59 15.30 -57.10
C LEU A 133 -9.19 15.65 -57.65
N VAL A 134 -8.91 15.21 -58.87
CA VAL A 134 -7.71 15.64 -59.61
C VAL A 134 -7.84 17.15 -59.82
N ARG A 135 -6.86 17.92 -59.32
CA ARG A 135 -6.76 19.35 -59.62
C ARG A 135 -6.09 19.57 -60.96
#